data_AF-A0AAV7R8Y6-F1
#
_entry.id   AF-A0AAV7R8Y6-F1
#
_cell.length_a   1.000
_cell.length_b   1.000
_cell.length_c   1.000
_cell.angle_alpha   90.00
_cell.angle_beta   90.00
_cell.angle_gamma   90.00
#
_symmetry.space_group_name_H-M   'P 1'
#
loop_
_entity.id
_entity.type
_entity.pdbx_description
1 polymer ?
#
loop_
_entity_poly.entity_id
_entity_poly.type
_entity_poly.pdbx_seq_one_letter_code
_entity_poly.pdbx_strand_id
1 'polypeptide(L)'
;MCFLRRCGLSAIWTRRRMLRQVIHRGLKSFFFSLGLFVSRHPVFFLTVPAVLSLSFGFSILHRYRAETDLETLLAPSHSLAKIERSLASSLFPLDDSKSHLYSDLHTPGRYGRVILLAKPGGNILLQAEQVLQVHRSVLDMKVNYMGYNYTFSHLCMLGDEDRKCVLDDIVSVMEGLRQAALSNRTTTRLQVSYPSTKLKVCPRCMLLPIKEAALHFTRRSSWVNSGSSKQRRWEH
;
A
#
# COMPACT_ATOMS: atom_id res chain seq x y z
N MET A 1 52.74 49.35 24.38
CA MET A 1 52.30 49.61 22.99
C MET A 1 51.47 48.43 22.52
N CYS A 2 50.15 48.56 22.52
CA CYS A 2 49.21 47.60 21.93
C CYS A 2 47.97 48.39 21.55
N PHE A 3 47.63 48.45 20.26
CA PHE A 3 46.35 47.99 19.73
C PHE A 3 46.32 48.22 18.22
N LEU A 4 46.75 47.19 17.49
CA LEU A 4 46.32 46.97 16.12
C LEU A 4 44.82 46.62 16.08
N ARG A 5 44.21 46.91 14.92
CA ARG A 5 42.99 46.27 14.36
C ARG A 5 41.62 46.67 14.94
N ARG A 6 40.93 47.60 14.25
CA ARG A 6 39.51 47.44 13.81
C ARG A 6 38.95 48.54 12.86
N CYS A 7 39.71 49.05 11.89
CA CYS A 7 39.16 50.04 10.93
C CYS A 7 38.16 49.46 9.89
N GLY A 8 38.15 48.15 9.62
CA GLY A 8 37.26 47.56 8.60
C GLY A 8 35.83 47.24 9.06
N LEU A 9 35.61 47.08 10.37
CA LEU A 9 34.30 46.71 10.93
C LEU A 9 33.38 47.91 11.16
N SER A 10 33.92 49.13 11.25
CA SER A 10 33.13 50.35 11.49
C SER A 10 32.31 50.75 10.26
N ALA A 11 32.92 50.76 9.07
CA ALA A 11 32.28 51.15 7.81
C ALA A 11 31.15 50.18 7.37
N ILE A 12 31.34 48.88 7.60
CA ILE A 12 30.30 47.87 7.32
C ILE A 12 29.12 48.02 8.29
N TRP A 13 29.39 48.38 9.55
CA TRP A 13 28.37 48.53 10.58
C TRP A 13 27.57 49.82 10.42
N THR A 14 28.21 50.93 10.04
CA THR A 14 27.53 52.18 9.68
C THR A 14 26.75 52.05 8.37
N ARG A 15 27.28 51.35 7.35
CA ARG A 15 26.54 51.04 6.11
C ARG A 15 25.29 50.18 6.38
N ARG A 16 25.38 49.17 7.26
CA ARG A 16 24.21 48.38 7.68
C ARG A 16 23.18 49.20 8.47
N ARG A 17 23.61 50.15 9.30
CA ARG A 17 22.69 51.07 10.00
C ARG A 17 21.98 52.01 9.03
N MET A 18 22.69 52.59 8.07
CA MET A 18 22.09 53.45 7.03
C MET A 18 21.12 52.67 6.14
N LEU A 19 21.48 51.46 5.71
CA LEU A 19 20.60 50.60 4.92
C LEU A 19 19.32 50.25 5.70
N ARG A 20 19.45 49.91 6.99
CA ARG A 20 18.31 49.65 7.87
C ARG A 20 17.40 50.87 7.99
N GLN A 21 17.96 52.07 8.11
CA GLN A 21 17.16 53.30 8.19
C GLN A 21 16.43 53.61 6.89
N VAL A 22 17.06 53.38 5.73
CA VAL A 22 16.42 53.54 4.42
C VAL A 22 15.31 52.52 4.22
N ILE A 23 15.56 51.25 4.55
CA ILE A 23 14.55 50.19 4.51
C ILE A 23 13.40 50.51 5.46
N HIS A 24 13.69 50.97 6.68
CA HIS A 24 12.66 51.28 7.68
C HIS A 24 11.81 52.50 7.29
N ARG A 25 12.42 53.51 6.66
CA ARG A 25 11.67 54.64 6.09
C ARG A 25 10.85 54.23 4.87
N GLY A 26 11.42 53.38 4.00
CA GLY A 26 10.73 52.80 2.84
C GLY A 26 9.53 51.95 3.24
N LEU A 27 9.70 50.99 4.16
CA LEU A 27 8.62 50.17 4.71
C LEU A 27 7.56 51.03 5.39
N LYS A 28 7.95 52.04 6.18
CA LYS A 28 6.98 52.93 6.84
C LYS A 28 6.13 53.69 5.82
N SER A 29 6.75 54.23 4.78
CA SER A 29 6.03 54.92 3.70
C SER A 29 5.13 53.96 2.93
N PHE A 30 5.63 52.77 2.63
CA PHE A 30 4.90 51.74 1.90
C PHE A 30 3.69 51.22 2.68
N PHE A 31 3.85 50.86 3.96
CA PHE A 31 2.74 50.44 4.80
C PHE A 31 1.73 51.56 5.06
N PHE A 32 2.19 52.81 5.16
CA PHE A 32 1.28 53.95 5.27
C PHE A 32 0.44 54.13 4.00
N SER A 33 1.07 54.04 2.82
CA SER A 33 0.38 54.11 1.53
C SER A 33 -0.58 52.93 1.31
N LEU A 34 -0.14 51.71 1.62
CA LEU A 34 -0.99 50.52 1.58
C LEU A 34 -2.18 50.63 2.56
N GLY A 35 -1.95 51.10 3.78
CA GLY A 35 -3.03 51.30 4.76
C GLY A 35 -4.03 52.37 4.30
N LEU A 36 -3.56 53.46 3.68
CA LEU A 36 -4.42 54.47 3.08
C LEU A 36 -5.26 53.90 1.92
N PHE A 37 -4.67 53.03 1.10
CA PHE A 37 -5.37 52.37 0.01
C PHE A 37 -6.42 51.36 0.51
N VAL A 38 -6.07 50.55 1.52
CA VAL A 38 -6.98 49.57 2.13
C VAL A 38 -8.18 50.25 2.80
N SER A 39 -7.94 51.37 3.50
CA SER A 39 -9.03 52.13 4.16
C SER A 39 -9.95 52.85 3.18
N ARG A 40 -9.47 53.28 2.00
CA ARG A 40 -10.33 53.84 0.93
C ARG A 40 -11.13 52.76 0.17
N HIS A 41 -10.65 51.52 0.15
CA HIS A 41 -11.26 50.43 -0.62
C HIS A 41 -11.43 49.13 0.20
N PRO A 42 -12.23 49.14 1.28
CA PRO A 42 -12.37 47.98 2.18
C PRO A 42 -13.01 46.77 1.51
N VAL A 43 -13.91 46.99 0.54
CA VAL A 43 -14.63 45.90 -0.15
C VAL A 43 -13.71 45.08 -1.05
N PHE A 44 -12.84 45.73 -1.84
CA PHE A 44 -11.90 45.04 -2.73
C PHE A 44 -10.88 44.19 -1.95
N PHE A 45 -10.44 44.67 -0.78
CA PHE A 45 -9.48 43.95 0.04
C PHE A 45 -10.09 42.75 0.78
N LEU A 46 -11.42 42.72 0.96
CA LEU A 46 -12.13 41.55 1.47
C LEU A 46 -12.44 40.53 0.37
N THR A 47 -12.85 40.99 -0.82
CA THR A 47 -13.28 40.10 -1.90
C THR A 47 -12.12 39.38 -2.57
N VAL A 48 -11.00 40.05 -2.84
CA VAL A 48 -9.87 39.46 -3.58
C VAL A 48 -9.24 38.27 -2.83
N PRO A 49 -8.86 38.37 -1.54
CA PRO A 49 -8.34 37.22 -0.79
C PRO A 49 -9.36 36.11 -0.60
N ALA A 50 -10.65 36.44 -0.47
CA ALA A 50 -11.71 35.45 -0.35
C ALA A 50 -11.87 34.64 -1.65
N VAL A 51 -11.93 35.30 -2.80
CA VAL A 51 -12.02 34.64 -4.12
C VAL A 51 -10.77 33.81 -4.39
N LEU A 52 -9.58 34.32 -4.08
CA LEU A 52 -8.33 33.57 -4.21
C LEU A 52 -8.30 32.34 -3.29
N SER A 53 -8.73 32.47 -2.04
CA SER A 53 -8.77 31.35 -1.10
C SER A 53 -9.78 30.29 -1.55
N LEU A 54 -10.93 30.72 -2.07
CA LEU A 54 -11.94 29.82 -2.65
C LEU A 54 -11.44 29.14 -3.93
N SER A 55 -10.78 29.87 -4.83
CA SER A 55 -10.27 29.30 -6.08
C SER A 55 -9.13 28.31 -5.82
N PHE A 56 -8.21 28.63 -4.91
CA PHE A 56 -7.15 27.71 -4.50
C PHE A 56 -7.72 26.53 -3.71
N GLY A 57 -8.66 26.75 -2.79
CA GLY A 57 -9.33 25.70 -2.05
C GLY A 57 -10.04 24.71 -2.98
N PHE A 58 -10.82 25.21 -3.95
CA PHE A 58 -11.49 24.38 -4.95
C PHE A 58 -10.50 23.65 -5.86
N SER A 59 -9.43 24.32 -6.30
CA SER A 59 -8.39 23.71 -7.14
C SER A 59 -7.68 22.56 -6.42
N ILE A 60 -7.34 22.74 -5.13
CA ILE A 60 -6.74 21.69 -4.30
C ILE A 60 -7.72 20.54 -4.13
N LEU A 61 -8.99 20.80 -3.77
CA LEU A 61 -10.00 19.75 -3.62
C LEU A 61 -10.23 18.95 -4.91
N HIS A 62 -10.25 19.63 -6.06
CA HIS A 62 -10.44 18.97 -7.36
C HIS A 62 -9.22 18.13 -7.78
N ARG A 63 -8.01 18.58 -7.45
CA ARG A 63 -6.76 17.91 -7.86
C ARG A 63 -6.21 16.95 -6.80
N TYR A 64 -6.78 16.91 -5.61
CA TYR A 64 -6.33 16.04 -4.54
C TYR A 64 -6.68 14.58 -4.86
N ARG A 65 -5.69 13.85 -5.36
CA ARG A 65 -5.74 12.39 -5.48
C ARG A 65 -4.89 11.81 -4.36
N ALA A 66 -5.53 11.14 -3.40
CA ALA A 66 -4.81 10.45 -2.34
C ALA A 66 -4.10 9.23 -2.94
N GLU A 67 -2.78 9.23 -2.86
CA GLU A 67 -1.97 8.08 -3.25
C GLU A 67 -2.17 6.97 -2.20
N THR A 68 -2.75 5.84 -2.60
CA THR A 68 -3.03 4.71 -1.69
C THR A 68 -2.02 3.58 -1.81
N ASP A 69 -1.11 3.66 -2.77
CA ASP A 69 -0.20 2.58 -3.10
C ASP A 69 0.98 2.57 -2.14
N LEU A 70 0.97 1.60 -1.22
CA LEU A 70 1.97 1.43 -0.17
C LEU A 70 3.40 1.43 -0.72
N GLU A 71 3.61 0.77 -1.87
CA GLU A 71 4.90 0.70 -2.54
C GLU A 71 5.45 2.08 -2.91
N THR A 72 4.59 3.01 -3.32
CA THR A 72 4.97 4.39 -3.67
C THR A 72 5.21 5.25 -2.42
N LEU A 73 4.52 4.96 -1.32
CA LEU A 73 4.68 5.67 -0.05
C LEU A 73 5.94 5.23 0.71
N LEU A 74 6.35 3.96 0.58
CA LEU A 74 7.48 3.38 1.33
C LEU A 74 8.78 3.34 0.52
N ALA A 75 8.72 3.18 -0.80
CA ALA A 75 9.90 3.11 -1.63
C ALA A 75 10.06 4.38 -2.48
N PRO A 76 11.24 5.04 -2.45
CA PRO A 76 11.50 6.18 -3.31
C PRO A 76 11.45 5.76 -4.79
N SER A 77 10.97 6.66 -5.66
CA SER A 77 10.75 6.40 -7.09
C SER A 77 12.03 6.00 -7.84
N HIS A 78 13.19 6.50 -7.41
CA HIS A 78 14.49 6.26 -8.02
C HIS A 78 15.45 5.55 -7.05
N SER A 79 15.06 4.39 -6.53
CA SER A 79 15.98 3.53 -5.79
C SER A 79 16.76 2.61 -6.74
N LEU A 80 17.99 2.27 -6.36
CA LEU A 80 18.83 1.31 -7.12
C LEU A 80 18.07 -0.01 -7.34
N ALA A 81 17.43 -0.53 -6.30
CA ALA A 81 16.61 -1.74 -6.38
C ALA A 81 15.45 -1.62 -7.39
N LYS A 82 14.82 -0.45 -7.54
CA LYS A 82 13.73 -0.23 -8.50
C LYS A 82 14.26 -0.11 -9.94
N ILE A 83 15.46 0.46 -10.11
CA ILE A 83 16.14 0.56 -11.41
C ILE A 83 16.60 -0.83 -11.87
N GLU A 84 17.30 -1.58 -11.02
CA GLU A 84 17.73 -2.96 -11.31
C GLU A 84 16.54 -3.85 -11.65
N ARG A 85 15.45 -3.72 -10.89
CA ARG A 85 14.18 -4.39 -11.18
C ARG A 85 13.60 -4.02 -12.55
N SER A 86 13.57 -2.73 -12.89
CA SER A 86 13.04 -2.27 -14.17
C SER A 86 13.90 -2.74 -15.35
N LEU A 87 15.21 -2.79 -15.16
CA LEU A 87 16.16 -3.30 -16.13
C LEU A 87 15.99 -4.81 -16.33
N ALA A 88 15.89 -5.57 -15.23
CA ALA A 88 15.63 -7.01 -15.28
C ALA A 88 14.29 -7.31 -15.98
N SER A 89 13.24 -6.54 -15.69
CA SER A 89 11.94 -6.67 -16.36
C SER A 89 12.00 -6.35 -17.85
N SER A 90 12.92 -5.49 -18.30
CA SER A 90 13.11 -5.17 -19.71
C SER A 90 13.99 -6.18 -20.44
N LEU A 91 15.00 -6.73 -19.76
CA LEU A 91 15.92 -7.73 -20.32
C LEU A 91 15.29 -9.12 -20.40
N PHE A 92 14.46 -9.45 -19.41
CA PHE A 92 13.73 -10.71 -19.31
C PHE A 92 12.25 -10.38 -19.19
N PRO A 93 11.55 -10.13 -20.32
CA PRO A 93 10.11 -9.96 -20.29
C PRO A 93 9.51 -11.26 -19.77
N LEU A 94 8.98 -11.20 -18.55
CA LEU A 94 8.21 -12.28 -17.97
C LEU A 94 6.85 -12.24 -18.67
N ASP A 95 6.63 -13.19 -19.57
CA ASP A 95 5.28 -13.49 -20.04
C ASP A 95 4.53 -14.08 -18.83
N ASP A 96 3.71 -13.26 -18.19
CA ASP A 96 2.82 -13.65 -17.10
C ASP A 96 1.94 -14.87 -17.48
N SER A 97 1.73 -15.12 -18.78
CA SER A 97 1.05 -16.30 -19.32
C SER A 97 1.88 -17.59 -19.33
N LYS A 98 3.22 -17.50 -19.35
CA LYS A 98 4.15 -18.65 -19.45
C LYS A 98 4.87 -18.98 -18.15
N SER A 99 4.80 -18.10 -17.15
CA SER A 99 5.39 -18.36 -15.83
C SER A 99 4.43 -19.23 -15.02
N HIS A 100 4.65 -20.54 -15.05
CA HIS A 100 3.84 -21.51 -14.30
C HIS A 100 4.05 -21.43 -12.78
N LEU A 101 5.21 -20.93 -12.33
CA LEU A 101 5.57 -20.87 -10.92
C LEU A 101 5.60 -19.45 -10.38
N TYR A 102 4.85 -19.25 -9.30
CA TYR A 102 4.80 -18.04 -8.51
C TYR A 102 6.19 -17.60 -7.99
N SER A 103 7.11 -18.54 -7.80
CA SER A 103 8.49 -18.28 -7.35
C SER A 103 9.36 -17.57 -8.40
N ASP A 104 8.97 -17.63 -9.67
CA ASP A 104 9.72 -17.05 -10.78
C ASP A 104 9.32 -15.59 -11.02
N LEU A 105 8.18 -15.15 -10.46
CA LEU A 105 7.77 -13.76 -10.49
C LEU A 105 8.61 -12.99 -9.47
N HIS A 106 9.63 -12.30 -9.98
CA HIS A 106 10.39 -11.35 -9.19
C HIS A 106 9.52 -10.17 -8.70
N THR A 107 8.36 -9.89 -9.32
CA THR A 107 7.47 -8.75 -9.03
C THR A 107 6.51 -9.05 -7.89
N PRO A 108 6.21 -8.06 -7.01
CA PRO A 108 5.02 -8.12 -6.18
C PRO A 108 3.79 -7.99 -7.10
N GLY A 109 3.45 -9.08 -7.78
CA GLY A 109 2.22 -9.21 -8.54
C GLY A 109 1.02 -9.22 -7.60
N ARG A 110 -0.18 -9.11 -8.16
CA ARG A 110 -1.42 -9.31 -7.39
C ARG A 110 -1.69 -10.80 -7.29
N TYR A 111 -1.19 -11.43 -6.23
CA TYR A 111 -1.42 -12.84 -5.95
C TYR A 111 -2.11 -13.03 -4.59
N GLY A 112 -2.91 -14.09 -4.48
CA GLY A 112 -3.48 -14.55 -3.22
C GLY A 112 -2.79 -15.84 -2.81
N ARG A 113 -2.27 -15.92 -1.58
CA ARG A 113 -1.71 -17.15 -1.02
C ARG A 113 -2.56 -17.65 0.14
N VAL A 114 -2.97 -18.90 0.06
CA VAL A 114 -3.66 -19.60 1.15
C VAL A 114 -2.69 -20.61 1.76
N ILE A 115 -2.43 -20.49 3.05
CA ILE A 115 -1.58 -21.43 3.79
C ILE A 115 -2.50 -22.34 4.60
N LEU A 116 -2.54 -23.62 4.24
CA LEU A 116 -3.32 -24.63 4.95
C LEU A 116 -2.40 -25.43 5.86
N LEU A 117 -2.79 -25.53 7.13
CA LEU A 117 -2.03 -26.24 8.16
C LEU A 117 -2.86 -27.40 8.70
N ALA A 118 -2.25 -28.57 8.81
CA ALA A 118 -2.86 -29.69 9.52
C ALA A 118 -2.82 -29.46 11.04
N LYS A 119 -3.66 -30.19 11.77
CA LYS A 119 -3.59 -30.24 13.24
C LYS A 119 -2.18 -30.67 13.69
N PRO A 120 -1.69 -30.19 14.85
CA PRO A 120 -0.34 -30.51 15.32
C PRO A 120 -0.14 -32.03 15.38
N GLY A 121 0.89 -32.52 14.68
CA GLY A 121 1.21 -33.95 14.57
C GLY A 121 0.49 -34.72 13.45
N GLY A 122 -0.42 -34.07 12.71
CA GLY A 122 -1.13 -34.63 11.57
C GLY A 122 -0.41 -34.42 10.23
N ASN A 123 -0.82 -35.22 9.23
CA ASN A 123 -0.30 -35.15 7.87
C ASN A 123 -1.31 -34.48 6.95
N ILE A 124 -0.92 -33.38 6.30
CA ILE A 124 -1.79 -32.60 5.41
C ILE A 124 -2.09 -33.34 4.09
N LEU A 125 -1.18 -34.20 3.64
CA LEU A 125 -1.35 -34.94 2.37
C LEU A 125 -2.45 -36.00 2.45
N LEU A 126 -2.75 -36.49 3.66
CA LEU A 126 -3.90 -37.38 3.89
C LEU A 126 -5.24 -36.63 3.83
N GLN A 127 -5.22 -35.31 3.93
CA GLN A 127 -6.39 -34.44 3.96
C GLN A 127 -6.64 -33.77 2.60
N ALA A 128 -6.25 -34.44 1.50
CA ALA A 128 -6.36 -33.92 0.14
C ALA A 128 -7.78 -33.47 -0.23
N GLU A 129 -8.82 -34.19 0.20
CA GLU A 129 -10.23 -33.81 -0.01
C GLU A 129 -10.58 -32.43 0.55
N GLN A 130 -10.12 -32.13 1.78
CA GLN A 130 -10.43 -30.88 2.46
C GLN A 130 -9.69 -29.71 1.79
N VAL A 131 -8.45 -29.95 1.37
CA VAL A 131 -7.66 -28.97 0.61
C VAL A 131 -8.32 -28.66 -0.73
N LEU A 132 -8.75 -29.69 -1.47
CA LEU A 132 -9.44 -29.50 -2.75
C LEU A 132 -10.81 -28.81 -2.58
N GLN A 133 -11.52 -29.07 -1.47
CA GLN A 133 -12.77 -28.39 -1.17
C GLN A 133 -12.55 -26.89 -0.93
N VAL A 134 -11.51 -26.51 -0.17
CA VAL A 134 -11.14 -25.11 0.02
C VAL A 134 -10.69 -24.48 -1.29
N HIS A 135 -9.94 -25.21 -2.12
CA HIS A 135 -9.54 -24.71 -3.44
C HIS A 135 -10.76 -24.37 -4.31
N ARG A 136 -11.76 -25.26 -4.37
CA ARG A 136 -13.00 -25.02 -5.12
C ARG A 136 -13.79 -23.83 -4.58
N SER A 137 -13.90 -23.68 -3.25
CA SER A 137 -14.63 -22.54 -2.67
C SER A 137 -13.97 -21.20 -2.97
N VAL A 138 -12.64 -21.16 -3.10
CA VAL A 138 -11.90 -19.97 -3.53
C VAL A 138 -12.16 -19.66 -5.01
N LEU A 139 -12.18 -20.67 -5.88
CA LEU A 139 -12.47 -20.48 -7.31
C LEU A 139 -13.91 -20.01 -7.58
N ASP A 140 -14.86 -20.50 -6.80
CA ASP A 140 -16.29 -20.15 -6.90
C ASP A 140 -16.65 -18.81 -6.23
N MET A 141 -15.69 -18.16 -5.58
CA MET A 141 -15.92 -16.89 -4.90
C MET A 141 -16.33 -15.80 -5.91
N LYS A 142 -17.42 -15.10 -5.59
CA LYS A 142 -17.95 -13.99 -6.40
C LYS A 142 -17.81 -12.68 -5.65
N VAL A 143 -17.21 -11.70 -6.31
CA VAL A 143 -17.03 -10.34 -5.77
C VAL A 143 -17.78 -9.36 -6.65
N ASN A 144 -18.76 -8.66 -6.08
CA ASN A 144 -19.48 -7.59 -6.77
C ASN A 144 -18.64 -6.32 -6.75
N TYR A 145 -18.23 -5.86 -7.94
CA TYR A 145 -17.54 -4.59 -8.12
C TYR A 145 -18.16 -3.87 -9.33
N MET A 146 -18.60 -2.62 -9.13
CA MET A 146 -19.22 -1.78 -10.17
C MET A 146 -20.41 -2.43 -10.88
N GLY A 147 -21.20 -3.25 -10.17
CA GLY A 147 -22.39 -3.91 -10.72
C GLY A 147 -22.10 -5.18 -11.52
N TYR A 148 -20.83 -5.59 -11.62
CA TYR A 148 -20.42 -6.86 -12.20
C TYR A 148 -19.94 -7.83 -11.12
N ASN A 149 -20.32 -9.11 -11.25
CA ASN A 149 -19.87 -10.16 -10.36
C ASN A 149 -18.62 -10.82 -10.94
N TYR A 150 -17.45 -10.41 -10.45
CA TYR A 150 -16.17 -10.99 -10.83
C TYR A 150 -15.95 -12.34 -10.13
N THR A 151 -15.45 -13.30 -10.88
CA THR A 151 -15.01 -14.64 -10.43
C THR A 151 -13.51 -14.79 -10.70
N PHE A 152 -12.90 -15.83 -10.13
CA PHE A 152 -11.49 -16.13 -10.39
C PHE A 152 -11.17 -16.29 -11.89
N SER A 153 -12.07 -16.91 -12.65
CA SER A 153 -11.92 -17.11 -14.10
C SER A 153 -11.84 -15.82 -14.92
N HIS A 154 -12.33 -14.70 -14.39
CA HIS A 154 -12.25 -13.39 -15.07
C HIS A 154 -10.95 -12.63 -14.76
N LEU A 155 -10.20 -13.05 -13.73
CA LEU A 155 -9.01 -12.35 -13.23
C LEU A 155 -7.72 -13.15 -13.41
N CYS A 156 -7.83 -14.47 -13.61
CA CYS A 156 -6.69 -15.37 -13.69
C CYS A 156 -5.83 -15.09 -14.94
N MET A 157 -4.55 -15.46 -14.85
CA MET A 157 -3.66 -15.50 -16.00
C MET A 157 -3.97 -16.73 -16.84
N LEU A 158 -4.13 -16.54 -18.15
CA LEU A 158 -4.43 -17.61 -19.10
C LEU A 158 -3.12 -18.18 -19.64
N GLY A 159 -2.96 -19.51 -19.56
CA GLY A 159 -1.85 -20.20 -20.21
C GLY A 159 -1.99 -20.19 -21.73
N ASP A 160 -0.86 -20.12 -22.45
CA ASP A 160 -0.82 -20.00 -23.91
C ASP A 160 -1.43 -21.21 -24.64
N GLU A 161 -1.17 -22.42 -24.15
CA GLU A 161 -1.56 -23.66 -24.84
C GLU A 161 -3.08 -23.96 -24.73
N ASP A 162 -3.64 -23.80 -23.53
CA ASP A 162 -4.95 -24.34 -23.18
C ASP A 162 -6.04 -23.27 -22.97
N ARG A 163 -5.67 -21.98 -22.95
CA ARG A 163 -6.53 -20.86 -22.50
C ARG A 163 -7.24 -21.15 -21.17
N LYS A 164 -6.60 -21.95 -20.31
CA LYS A 164 -7.05 -22.24 -18.95
C LYS A 164 -6.30 -21.35 -17.97
N CYS A 165 -6.93 -21.08 -16.83
CA CYS A 165 -6.25 -20.40 -15.73
C CYS A 165 -5.05 -21.22 -15.27
N VAL A 166 -3.89 -20.59 -15.15
CA VAL A 166 -2.72 -21.21 -14.51
C VAL A 166 -3.00 -21.36 -13.01
N LEU A 167 -2.87 -22.58 -12.51
CA LEU A 167 -3.04 -22.95 -11.10
C LEU A 167 -1.75 -23.60 -10.60
N ASP A 168 -1.57 -23.65 -9.28
CA ASP A 168 -0.40 -24.26 -8.66
C ASP A 168 -0.40 -25.78 -8.89
N ASP A 169 0.76 -26.33 -9.28
CA ASP A 169 0.97 -27.75 -9.57
C ASP A 169 0.59 -28.65 -8.39
N ILE A 170 0.65 -28.14 -7.16
CA ILE A 170 0.23 -28.87 -5.97
C ILE A 170 -1.23 -29.33 -6.04
N VAL A 171 -2.10 -28.60 -6.74
CA VAL A 171 -3.51 -28.97 -6.91
C VAL A 171 -3.62 -30.28 -7.70
N SER A 172 -2.84 -30.42 -8.78
CA SER A 172 -2.81 -31.65 -9.59
C SER A 172 -2.31 -32.86 -8.79
N VAL A 173 -1.31 -32.65 -7.93
CA VAL A 173 -0.78 -33.69 -7.03
C VAL A 173 -1.84 -34.12 -6.02
N MET A 174 -2.57 -33.17 -5.43
CA MET A 174 -3.63 -33.47 -4.47
C MET A 174 -4.82 -34.20 -5.12
N GLU A 175 -5.16 -33.88 -6.38
CA GLU A 175 -6.14 -34.63 -7.16
C GLU A 175 -5.67 -36.06 -7.44
N GLY A 176 -4.40 -36.25 -7.79
CA GLY A 176 -3.79 -37.56 -7.96
C GLY A 176 -3.84 -38.40 -6.67
N LEU A 177 -3.50 -37.80 -5.52
CA LEU A 177 -3.58 -38.46 -4.20
C LEU A 177 -5.02 -38.84 -3.84
N ARG A 178 -6.00 -37.98 -4.12
CA ARG A 178 -7.43 -38.28 -3.97
C ARG A 178 -7.83 -39.48 -4.83
N GLN A 179 -7.48 -39.48 -6.12
CA GLN A 179 -7.81 -40.58 -7.03
C GLN A 179 -7.15 -41.89 -6.59
N ALA A 180 -5.89 -41.83 -6.14
CA ALA A 180 -5.18 -42.99 -5.59
C ALA A 180 -5.85 -43.53 -4.31
N ALA A 181 -6.35 -42.65 -3.45
CA ALA A 181 -7.11 -43.05 -2.26
C ALA A 181 -8.44 -43.74 -2.62
N LEU A 182 -9.11 -43.31 -3.69
CA LEU A 182 -10.37 -43.90 -4.17
C LEU A 182 -10.16 -45.21 -4.95
N SER A 183 -9.03 -45.37 -5.65
CA SER A 183 -8.76 -46.47 -6.58
C SER A 183 -8.60 -47.84 -5.91
N ASN A 184 -8.35 -47.92 -4.60
CA ASN A 184 -8.25 -49.16 -3.80
C ASN A 184 -7.37 -50.28 -4.43
N ARG A 185 -6.50 -49.97 -5.40
CA ARG A 185 -5.52 -50.90 -5.95
C ARG A 185 -4.25 -50.85 -5.10
N THR A 186 -4.01 -51.97 -4.45
CA THR A 186 -2.88 -52.30 -3.59
C THR A 186 -1.56 -52.27 -4.36
N THR A 187 -0.98 -51.09 -4.51
CA THR A 187 0.49 -50.97 -4.61
C THR A 187 0.89 -50.10 -3.44
N THR A 188 1.19 -50.76 -2.32
CA THR A 188 1.81 -50.21 -1.10
C THR A 188 1.50 -48.73 -0.90
N ARG A 189 0.39 -48.43 -0.20
CA ARG A 189 0.03 -47.10 0.34
C ARG A 189 1.31 -46.28 0.51
N LEU A 190 1.66 -45.44 -0.47
CA LEU A 190 2.84 -44.60 -0.39
C LEU A 190 2.50 -43.66 0.76
N GLN A 191 3.02 -43.97 1.96
CA GLN A 191 2.77 -43.20 3.17
C GLN A 191 3.60 -41.92 3.05
N VAL A 192 3.23 -41.08 2.07
CA VAL A 192 3.86 -39.79 1.87
C VAL A 192 3.49 -38.96 3.07
N SER A 193 4.46 -38.80 3.97
CA SER A 193 4.30 -38.09 5.22
C SER A 193 4.88 -36.69 5.10
N TYR A 194 4.03 -35.68 5.22
CA TYR A 194 4.46 -34.29 5.30
C TYR A 194 3.78 -33.60 6.48
N PRO A 195 4.50 -32.79 7.27
CA PRO A 195 5.94 -32.44 7.16
C PRO A 195 6.87 -33.55 7.67
N SER A 196 8.06 -33.68 7.06
CA SER A 196 9.10 -34.64 7.47
C SER A 196 9.79 -34.25 8.78
N THR A 197 9.67 -32.99 9.20
CA THR A 197 10.21 -32.47 10.46
C THR A 197 9.09 -32.22 11.46
N LYS A 198 9.21 -32.79 12.66
CA LYS A 198 8.35 -32.44 13.80
C LYS A 198 9.01 -31.29 14.55
N LEU A 199 8.51 -30.07 14.36
CA LEU A 199 8.95 -28.94 15.18
C LEU A 199 8.52 -29.19 16.63
N LYS A 200 9.49 -29.45 17.51
CA LYS A 200 9.25 -29.39 18.96
C LYS A 200 8.96 -27.93 19.29
N VAL A 201 7.69 -27.61 19.49
CA VAL A 201 7.28 -26.30 20.02
C VAL A 201 7.82 -26.23 21.44
N CYS A 202 8.99 -25.60 21.60
CA CYS A 202 9.57 -25.35 22.91
C CYS A 202 8.73 -24.25 23.59
N PRO A 203 8.09 -24.51 24.75
CA PRO A 203 7.27 -23.51 25.42
C PRO A 203 8.08 -22.28 25.90
N ARG A 204 9.42 -22.37 25.91
CA ARG A 204 10.35 -21.25 26.17
C ARG A 204 10.69 -20.39 24.96
N CYS A 205 10.38 -20.82 23.74
CA CYS A 205 10.64 -20.07 22.51
C CYS A 205 9.37 -19.38 21.97
N MET A 206 8.47 -18.94 22.86
CA MET A 206 7.42 -17.98 22.48
C MET A 206 8.03 -16.58 22.34
N LEU A 207 8.78 -16.38 21.26
CA LEU A 207 8.91 -15.08 20.61
C LEU A 207 8.42 -15.25 19.17
N LEU A 208 7.12 -15.49 19.05
CA LEU A 208 6.22 -15.06 17.98
C LEU A 208 4.87 -15.77 18.21
N PRO A 209 3.86 -15.09 18.76
CA PRO A 209 2.54 -15.67 18.87
C PRO A 209 1.90 -15.63 17.48
N ILE A 210 2.07 -16.69 16.68
CA ILE A 210 1.15 -16.96 15.56
C ILE A 210 -0.02 -17.76 16.13
N LYS A 211 -0.75 -17.10 17.03
CA LYS A 211 -2.03 -17.57 17.54
C LYS A 211 -3.11 -16.71 16.89
N GLU A 212 -3.20 -16.80 15.57
CA GLU A 212 -4.37 -16.37 14.80
C GLU A 212 -4.17 -16.89 13.37
N ALA A 213 -5.22 -17.48 12.83
CA ALA A 213 -5.29 -17.81 11.41
C ALA A 213 -5.09 -16.52 10.62
N ALA A 214 -3.90 -16.32 10.06
CA ALA A 214 -3.65 -15.27 9.09
C ALA A 214 -4.32 -15.65 7.77
N LEU A 215 -5.64 -15.59 7.74
CA LEU A 215 -6.38 -15.17 6.55
C LEU A 215 -5.91 -13.74 6.28
N HIS A 216 -4.84 -13.60 5.49
CA HIS A 216 -4.44 -12.31 4.92
C HIS A 216 -5.44 -11.98 3.79
N PHE A 217 -6.70 -11.78 4.17
CA PHE A 217 -7.71 -11.15 3.36
C PHE A 217 -7.68 -9.68 3.75
N THR A 218 -7.09 -8.83 2.91
CA THR A 218 -7.15 -7.37 3.06
C THR A 218 -8.58 -6.89 2.81
N ARG A 219 -9.47 -7.16 3.76
CA ARG A 219 -10.83 -6.60 3.82
C ARG A 219 -10.70 -5.17 4.31
N ARG A 220 -10.64 -4.21 3.39
CA ARG A 220 -10.83 -2.79 3.74
C ARG A 220 -12.33 -2.54 3.92
N SER A 221 -12.89 -2.94 5.07
CA SER A 221 -14.20 -2.46 5.51
C SER A 221 -14.02 -1.07 6.12
N SER A 222 -14.39 -0.03 5.37
CA SER A 222 -14.66 1.29 5.89
C SER A 222 -15.87 1.18 6.83
N TRP A 223 -15.63 1.29 8.14
CA TRP A 223 -16.69 1.61 9.09
C TRP A 223 -16.91 3.12 9.04
N VAL A 224 -17.99 3.50 8.35
CA VAL A 224 -18.65 4.79 8.51
C VAL A 224 -19.26 4.80 9.90
N ASN A 225 -18.72 5.61 10.81
CA ASN A 225 -19.38 5.96 12.06
C ASN A 225 -20.53 6.91 11.75
N SER A 226 -21.74 6.36 11.73
CA SER A 226 -22.98 7.13 11.82
C SER A 226 -23.56 6.97 13.23
N GLY A 227 -23.67 8.10 13.93
CA GLY A 227 -24.70 8.34 14.95
C GLY A 227 -24.32 8.12 16.42
N SER A 228 -24.15 9.21 17.17
CA SER A 228 -25.02 9.46 18.34
C SER A 228 -24.92 10.91 18.83
N SER A 229 -26.01 11.64 18.59
CA SER A 229 -26.62 12.71 19.41
C SER A 229 -25.87 13.25 20.64
N LYS A 230 -25.63 14.56 20.65
CA LYS A 230 -25.71 15.35 21.90
C LYS A 230 -26.13 16.82 21.67
N GLN A 231 -27.44 17.01 21.75
CA GLN A 231 -28.18 18.13 22.33
C GLN A 231 -27.33 19.23 23.01
N ARG A 232 -27.36 20.46 22.49
CA ARG A 232 -27.25 21.77 23.19
C ARG A 232 -27.91 22.81 22.27
N ARG A 233 -29.19 23.15 22.41
CA ARG A 233 -29.81 24.05 23.43
C ARG A 233 -28.93 25.26 23.74
N TRP A 234 -29.26 26.40 23.15
CA TRP A 234 -29.42 27.69 23.82
C TRP A 234 -30.47 28.51 23.06
N GLU A 235 -31.52 28.89 23.78
CA GLU A 235 -32.54 29.86 23.40
C GLU A 235 -32.05 31.29 23.64
N HIS A 236 -32.74 32.23 22.96
CA HIS A 236 -32.72 33.70 23.05
C HIS A 236 -31.58 34.45 22.36
#